data_AF-A0A321L828-F1
#
_entry.id   AF-A0A321L828-F1
#
_cell.length_a   1.000
_cell.length_b   1.000
_cell.length_c   1.000
_cell.angle_alpha   90.00
_cell.angle_beta   90.00
_cell.angle_gamma   90.00
#
_symmetry.space_group_name_H-M   'P 1'
#
loop_
_entity.id
_entity.type
_entity.pdbx_description
1 polymer ?
#
loop_
_entity_poly.entity_id
_entity_poly.type
_entity_poly.pdbx_seq_one_letter_code
_entity_poly.pdbx_strand_id
1 'polypeptide(L)'
;MWRKIGLLLVVLTLVVAVFAAQNKTSKKSKAKLPQSTAVFNSTTLKAAGPVEQILEFHFNKKFGAPKSCMIQEKMNGGNTLACPIDLDSVSAPGRILDMHGSCSPANSDACRHTAECPGGGICDLHVNRSEPDPNQLVNGKFRRATWYGWTDDGNNATLVIRVFVGK
;
A
#
# COMPACT_ATOMS: atom_id res chain seq x y z
N MET A 1 -62.42 -15.51 2.03
CA MET A 1 -61.38 -14.45 2.17
C MET A 1 -60.28 -14.78 3.20
N TRP A 2 -59.98 -16.05 3.51
CA TRP A 2 -59.02 -16.40 4.59
C TRP A 2 -57.66 -16.94 4.12
N ARG A 3 -57.40 -17.05 2.81
CA ARG A 3 -56.15 -17.62 2.28
C ARG A 3 -54.99 -16.61 2.09
N LYS A 4 -55.25 -15.30 2.15
CA LYS A 4 -54.22 -14.28 1.89
C LYS A 4 -53.48 -13.79 3.15
N ILE A 5 -54.04 -14.03 4.34
CA ILE A 5 -53.47 -13.53 5.60
C ILE A 5 -52.35 -14.46 6.12
N GLY A 6 -52.46 -15.77 5.88
CA GLY A 6 -51.43 -16.72 6.32
C GLY A 6 -50.09 -16.58 5.60
N LEU A 7 -50.08 -16.19 4.33
CA LEU A 7 -48.85 -16.08 3.54
C LEU A 7 -48.00 -14.87 3.96
N LEU A 8 -48.64 -13.76 4.36
CA LEU A 8 -47.94 -12.54 4.79
C LEU A 8 -47.24 -12.72 6.14
N LEU A 9 -47.81 -13.51 7.06
CA LEU A 9 -47.21 -13.79 8.38
C LEU A 9 -45.98 -14.71 8.29
N VAL A 10 -45.95 -15.65 7.35
CA VAL A 10 -44.79 -16.55 7.14
C VAL A 10 -43.63 -15.81 6.45
N VAL A 11 -43.93 -14.90 5.51
CA VAL A 11 -42.88 -14.11 4.85
C VAL A 11 -42.25 -13.10 5.81
N LEU A 12 -43.03 -12.47 6.69
CA LEU A 12 -42.50 -11.47 7.63
C LEU A 12 -41.56 -12.10 8.68
N THR A 13 -41.84 -13.34 9.13
CA THR A 13 -40.99 -14.04 10.11
C THR A 13 -39.66 -14.51 9.50
N LEU A 14 -39.63 -14.89 8.21
CA LEU A 14 -38.40 -15.23 7.50
C LEU A 14 -37.47 -14.03 7.29
N VAL A 15 -37.98 -12.84 7.02
CA VAL A 15 -37.15 -11.64 6.81
C VAL A 15 -36.47 -11.19 8.11
N VAL A 16 -37.14 -11.30 9.26
CA VAL A 16 -36.54 -10.93 10.56
C VAL A 16 -35.42 -11.88 10.96
N ALA A 17 -35.52 -13.18 10.63
CA ALA A 17 -34.46 -14.15 10.92
C ALA A 17 -33.19 -13.89 10.09
N VAL A 18 -33.32 -13.45 8.83
CA VAL A 18 -32.16 -13.12 7.97
C VAL A 18 -31.44 -11.85 8.48
N PHE A 19 -32.17 -10.85 8.99
CA PHE A 19 -31.54 -9.64 9.55
C PHE A 19 -30.87 -9.86 10.91
N ALA A 20 -31.34 -10.81 11.72
CA ALA A 20 -30.69 -11.15 12.99
C ALA A 20 -29.37 -11.93 12.82
N ALA A 21 -29.18 -12.62 11.69
CA ALA A 21 -27.98 -13.42 11.42
C ALA A 21 -26.79 -12.60 10.90
N GLN A 22 -27.01 -11.40 10.36
CA GLN A 22 -25.95 -10.55 9.79
C GLN A 22 -25.23 -9.68 10.84
N ASN A 23 -25.75 -9.57 12.06
CA ASN A 23 -25.23 -8.61 13.07
C ASN A 23 -24.18 -9.19 14.03
N LYS A 24 -23.62 -10.37 13.73
CA LYS A 24 -22.59 -11.03 14.55
C LYS A 24 -21.37 -11.40 13.71
N THR A 25 -20.63 -10.42 13.20
CA THR A 25 -19.18 -10.54 12.90
C THR A 25 -18.62 -9.20 12.40
N SER A 26 -18.50 -8.22 13.29
CA SER A 26 -17.46 -7.22 13.11
C SER A 26 -16.89 -6.86 14.46
N LYS A 27 -16.23 -7.87 15.07
CA LYS A 27 -15.18 -7.59 16.05
C LYS A 27 -14.18 -6.71 15.33
N LYS A 28 -14.04 -5.46 15.80
CA LYS A 28 -12.91 -4.56 15.55
C LYS A 28 -11.61 -5.34 15.69
N SER A 29 -11.14 -5.94 14.59
CA SER A 29 -9.71 -6.16 14.41
C SER A 29 -9.16 -4.77 14.23
N LYS A 30 -8.58 -4.22 15.29
CA LYS A 30 -7.55 -3.19 15.16
C LYS A 30 -6.57 -3.77 14.15
N ALA A 31 -6.65 -3.31 12.90
CA ALA A 31 -5.66 -3.63 11.89
C ALA A 31 -4.35 -3.07 12.44
N LYS A 32 -3.58 -3.95 13.09
CA LYS A 32 -2.17 -3.70 13.35
C LYS A 32 -1.59 -3.49 11.96
N LEU A 33 -1.16 -2.27 11.66
CA LEU A 33 -0.50 -1.99 10.38
C LEU A 33 0.53 -3.11 10.14
N PRO A 34 0.54 -3.74 8.95
CA PRO A 34 1.47 -4.80 8.66
C PRO A 34 2.87 -4.26 8.90
N GLN A 35 3.54 -4.79 9.93
CA GLN A 35 4.89 -4.40 10.29
C GLN A 35 5.78 -4.70 9.09
N SER A 36 6.22 -3.64 8.41
CA SER A 36 7.15 -3.73 7.29
C SER A 36 8.38 -4.49 7.75
N THR A 37 8.80 -5.50 6.99
CA THR A 37 10.04 -6.22 7.27
C THR A 37 10.95 -5.76 6.17
N ALA A 38 11.71 -4.70 6.43
CA ALA A 38 12.81 -4.36 5.56
C ALA A 38 13.80 -5.51 5.59
N VAL A 39 14.21 -5.98 4.42
CA VAL A 39 15.34 -6.90 4.32
C VAL A 39 16.57 -6.01 4.43
N PHE A 40 17.27 -6.10 5.57
CA PHE A 40 18.47 -5.32 5.83
C PHE A 40 19.65 -5.88 5.03
N ASN A 41 19.77 -5.47 3.76
CA ASN A 41 21.06 -5.44 3.08
C ASN A 41 21.58 -4.00 3.15
N SER A 42 22.05 -3.59 4.34
CA SER A 42 22.69 -2.29 4.49
C SER A 42 24.05 -2.32 3.80
N THR A 43 24.09 -1.86 2.55
CA THR A 43 25.38 -1.55 1.92
C THR A 43 25.76 -0.17 2.42
N THR A 44 26.57 -0.11 3.47
CA THR A 44 27.12 1.15 3.98
C THR A 44 28.12 1.68 2.95
N LEU A 45 27.62 2.40 1.96
CA LEU A 45 28.46 3.19 1.07
C LEU A 45 29.04 4.33 1.90
N LYS A 46 30.36 4.37 2.04
CA LYS A 46 31.08 5.54 2.55
C LYS A 46 31.02 6.63 1.46
N ALA A 47 29.84 7.19 1.22
CA ALA A 47 29.62 8.21 0.23
C ALA A 47 30.04 9.57 0.81
N ALA A 48 30.83 10.34 0.05
CA ALA A 48 31.17 11.73 0.34
C ALA A 48 30.02 12.70 -0.05
N GLY A 49 28.77 12.25 0.07
CA GLY A 49 27.55 12.98 -0.32
C GLY A 49 26.47 12.91 0.77
N PRO A 50 25.29 13.50 0.56
CA PRO A 50 24.25 13.59 1.60
C PRO A 50 23.60 12.23 1.95
N VAL A 51 23.74 11.22 1.10
CA VAL A 51 23.19 9.87 1.30
C VAL A 51 24.14 9.05 2.17
N GLU A 52 23.64 8.54 3.30
CA GLU A 52 24.41 7.73 4.25
C GLU A 52 24.04 6.24 4.23
N GLN A 53 22.80 5.93 3.87
CA GLN A 53 22.30 4.56 3.82
C GLN A 53 21.25 4.39 2.72
N ILE A 54 21.19 3.19 2.16
CA ILE A 54 20.16 2.76 1.22
C ILE A 54 19.41 1.59 1.87
N LEU A 55 18.10 1.72 1.99
CA LEU A 55 17.22 0.71 2.58
C LEU A 55 16.31 0.11 1.51
N GLU A 56 16.10 -1.21 1.54
CA GLU A 56 15.18 -1.88 0.62
C GLU A 56 13.90 -2.31 1.35
N PHE A 57 12.76 -1.84 0.84
CA PHE A 57 11.44 -2.23 1.31
C PHE A 57 10.77 -3.10 0.25
N HIS A 58 10.31 -4.27 0.69
CA HIS A 58 9.71 -5.28 -0.18
C HIS A 58 8.22 -5.35 0.08
N PHE A 59 7.44 -5.13 -0.98
CA PHE A 59 6.00 -5.18 -0.93
C PHE A 59 5.47 -6.17 -1.97
N ASN A 60 4.35 -6.79 -1.63
CA ASN A 60 3.61 -7.57 -2.61
C ASN A 60 2.85 -6.61 -3.54
N LYS A 61 2.83 -6.90 -4.84
CA LYS A 61 1.98 -6.15 -5.78
C LYS A 61 0.52 -6.53 -5.66
N LYS A 62 0.19 -7.78 -5.32
CA LYS A 62 -1.17 -8.32 -5.41
C LYS A 62 -2.08 -7.79 -4.29
N PHE A 63 -3.26 -7.31 -4.69
CA PHE A 63 -4.31 -6.88 -3.76
C PHE A 63 -4.64 -7.93 -2.69
N GLY A 64 -4.77 -7.50 -1.44
CA GLY A 64 -5.12 -8.36 -0.30
C GLY A 64 -4.00 -9.28 0.17
N ALA A 65 -2.83 -9.28 -0.48
CA ALA A 65 -1.67 -9.99 0.03
C ALA A 65 -1.07 -9.26 1.25
N PRO A 66 -0.37 -9.97 2.15
CA PRO A 66 0.40 -9.34 3.22
C PRO A 66 1.38 -8.31 2.64
N LYS A 67 1.38 -7.10 3.20
CA LYS A 67 2.22 -5.97 2.72
C LYS A 67 2.00 -5.65 1.23
N SER A 68 0.75 -5.75 0.77
CA SER A 68 0.38 -5.30 -0.56
C SER A 68 0.48 -3.78 -0.67
N CYS A 69 1.05 -3.27 -1.76
CA CYS A 69 0.90 -1.85 -2.13
C CYS A 69 -0.37 -1.57 -2.93
N MET A 70 -0.96 -2.58 -3.57
CA MET A 70 -2.16 -2.35 -4.38
C MET A 70 -3.34 -1.98 -3.48
N ILE A 71 -3.93 -0.83 -3.78
CA ILE A 71 -5.15 -0.32 -3.13
C ILE A 71 -6.36 -0.53 -4.04
N GLN A 72 -7.57 -0.39 -3.50
CA GLN A 72 -8.82 -0.60 -4.26
C GLN A 72 -9.11 0.51 -5.27
N GLU A 73 -8.34 1.60 -5.24
CA GLU A 73 -8.50 2.70 -6.17
C GLU A 73 -8.11 2.27 -7.58
N LYS A 74 -9.06 2.43 -8.50
CA LYS A 74 -8.87 2.18 -9.93
C LYS A 74 -8.68 3.49 -10.64
N MET A 75 -7.72 3.52 -11.57
CA MET A 75 -7.47 4.69 -12.40
C MET A 75 -6.98 4.28 -13.77
N ASN A 76 -7.53 4.91 -14.82
CA ASN A 76 -7.18 4.65 -16.23
C ASN A 76 -7.17 3.15 -16.61
N GLY A 77 -8.13 2.37 -16.09
CA GLY A 77 -8.24 0.93 -16.37
C GLY A 77 -7.30 0.03 -15.57
N GLY A 78 -6.40 0.58 -14.75
CA GLY A 78 -5.55 -0.15 -13.82
C GLY A 78 -5.83 0.15 -12.34
N ASN A 79 -4.94 -0.33 -11.47
CA ASN A 79 -4.98 -0.15 -10.03
C ASN A 79 -3.81 0.74 -9.57
N THR A 80 -4.09 1.56 -8.57
CA THR A 80 -3.07 2.36 -7.87
C THR A 80 -2.24 1.47 -6.95
N LEU A 81 -0.93 1.71 -6.94
CA LEU A 81 0.01 1.15 -5.97
C LEU A 81 0.41 2.27 -5.00
N ALA A 82 0.27 2.03 -3.69
CA ALA A 82 0.68 2.92 -2.62
C ALA A 82 1.50 2.14 -1.58
N CYS A 83 2.81 2.30 -1.63
CA CYS A 83 3.79 1.61 -0.78
C CYS A 83 4.24 2.51 0.39
N PRO A 84 3.72 2.34 1.60
CA PRO A 84 4.09 3.18 2.74
C PRO A 84 5.49 2.86 3.25
N ILE A 85 6.33 3.87 3.32
CA ILE A 85 7.68 3.84 3.86
C ILE A 85 7.68 4.53 5.22
N ASP A 86 8.23 3.87 6.25
CA ASP A 86 8.40 4.44 7.57
C ASP A 86 9.76 4.06 8.15
N LEU A 87 10.67 5.04 8.24
CA LEU A 87 12.00 4.83 8.81
C LEU A 87 11.96 4.48 10.31
N ASP A 88 10.91 4.89 11.03
CA ASP A 88 10.75 4.56 12.46
C ASP A 88 10.45 3.06 12.63
N SER A 89 9.70 2.47 11.70
CA SER A 89 9.34 1.04 11.75
C SER A 89 10.54 0.09 11.64
N VAL A 90 11.64 0.60 11.10
CA VAL A 90 12.91 -0.12 10.88
C VAL A 90 14.05 0.48 11.71
N SER A 91 13.76 1.39 12.63
CA SER A 91 14.75 2.05 13.51
C SER A 91 15.90 2.72 12.75
N ALA A 92 15.66 3.22 11.53
CA ALA A 92 16.68 3.87 10.72
C ALA A 92 16.86 5.34 11.12
N PRO A 93 18.09 5.80 11.44
CA PRO A 93 18.34 7.21 11.73
C PRO A 93 18.23 8.06 10.45
N GLY A 94 18.06 9.38 10.59
CA GLY A 94 18.11 10.33 9.47
C GLY A 94 16.75 10.76 8.89
N ARG A 95 16.75 11.14 7.61
CA ARG A 95 15.59 11.55 6.81
C ARG A 95 15.69 10.96 5.41
N ILE A 96 14.55 10.64 4.83
CA ILE A 96 14.42 10.24 3.43
C ILE A 96 14.91 11.42 2.57
N LEU A 97 15.79 11.12 1.63
CA LEU A 97 16.29 12.06 0.62
C LEU A 97 15.67 11.75 -0.73
N ASP A 98 15.51 10.47 -1.05
CA ASP A 98 14.92 10.02 -2.30
C ASP A 98 14.41 8.58 -2.22
N MET A 99 13.61 8.17 -3.19
CA MET A 99 13.09 6.81 -3.30
C MET A 99 12.96 6.37 -4.76
N HIS A 100 13.29 5.11 -5.04
CA HIS A 100 13.17 4.53 -6.37
C HIS A 100 12.48 3.17 -6.31
N GLY A 101 11.51 2.96 -7.20
CA GLY A 101 10.78 1.70 -7.29
C GLY A 101 11.35 0.77 -8.35
N SER A 102 11.32 -0.53 -8.08
CA SER A 102 11.57 -1.56 -9.08
C SER A 102 10.63 -2.74 -8.87
N CYS A 103 10.43 -3.54 -9.91
CA CYS A 103 9.59 -4.73 -9.85
C CYS A 103 10.42 -5.99 -10.10
N SER A 104 10.13 -7.06 -9.34
CA SER A 104 10.81 -8.35 -9.43
C SER A 104 9.81 -9.51 -9.55
N PRO A 105 10.01 -10.46 -10.47
CA PRO A 105 11.09 -10.52 -11.46
C PRO A 105 10.89 -9.49 -12.60
N ALA A 106 11.94 -8.74 -12.94
CA ALA A 106 11.85 -7.58 -13.86
C ALA A 106 11.18 -7.89 -15.22
N ASN A 107 11.41 -9.09 -15.77
CA ASN A 107 10.88 -9.49 -17.08
C ASN A 107 9.55 -10.27 -17.01
N SER A 108 8.98 -10.44 -15.81
CA SER A 108 7.68 -11.09 -15.65
C SER A 108 6.56 -10.24 -16.23
N ASP A 109 5.49 -10.88 -16.71
CA ASP A 109 4.30 -10.20 -17.22
C ASP A 109 3.79 -9.18 -16.20
N ALA A 110 3.70 -9.58 -14.92
CA ALA A 110 3.26 -8.71 -13.84
C ALA A 110 4.10 -7.42 -13.70
N CYS A 111 5.41 -7.49 -13.93
CA CYS A 111 6.29 -6.33 -13.88
C CYS A 111 6.26 -5.48 -15.14
N ARG A 112 6.09 -6.06 -16.33
CA ARG A 112 5.92 -5.28 -17.58
C ARG A 112 4.63 -4.45 -17.58
N HIS A 113 3.64 -4.92 -16.84
CA HIS A 113 2.35 -4.27 -16.59
C HIS A 113 2.37 -3.34 -15.36
N THR A 114 3.55 -3.02 -14.83
CA THR A 114 3.71 -2.15 -13.66
C THR A 114 4.68 -1.03 -13.99
N ALA A 115 4.27 0.20 -13.75
CA ALA A 115 5.11 1.37 -13.97
C ALA A 115 5.31 2.14 -12.66
N GLU A 116 6.54 2.59 -12.44
CA GLU A 116 6.74 3.78 -11.63
C GLU A 116 6.12 4.93 -12.40
N CYS A 117 5.31 5.68 -11.67
CA CYS A 117 4.48 6.76 -12.13
C CYS A 117 4.87 7.42 -13.49
N PRO A 118 4.28 7.03 -14.64
CA PRO A 118 4.78 7.38 -15.98
C PRO A 118 4.56 8.85 -16.42
N GLY A 119 4.12 9.72 -15.51
CA GLY A 119 3.68 11.08 -15.82
C GLY A 119 2.26 11.11 -16.39
N GLY A 120 1.47 12.12 -16.01
CA GLY A 120 0.06 12.26 -16.40
C GLY A 120 -0.89 11.39 -15.55
N GLY A 121 -2.02 11.99 -15.15
CA GLY A 121 -3.08 11.29 -14.41
C GLY A 121 -2.69 10.99 -12.97
N ILE A 122 -2.58 9.70 -12.61
CA ILE A 122 -2.33 9.20 -11.24
C ILE A 122 -1.10 9.84 -10.57
N CYS A 123 -0.11 10.21 -11.37
CA CYS A 123 1.17 10.75 -10.93
C CYS A 123 1.16 12.26 -10.75
N ASP A 124 0.15 12.94 -11.28
CA ASP A 124 -0.07 14.36 -11.03
C ASP A 124 -0.71 14.56 -9.64
N LEU A 125 -1.51 13.59 -9.19
CA LEU A 125 -2.14 13.58 -7.86
C LEU A 125 -1.21 13.03 -6.78
N HIS A 126 -0.33 12.09 -7.14
CA HIS A 126 0.55 11.38 -6.22
C HIS A 126 1.98 11.31 -6.75
N VAL A 127 2.65 12.48 -6.80
CA VAL A 127 4.06 12.59 -7.17
C VAL A 127 4.91 11.84 -6.13
N ASN A 128 5.83 10.99 -6.59
CA ASN A 128 6.92 10.47 -5.75
C ASN A 128 7.87 11.63 -5.45
N ARG A 129 7.51 12.45 -4.47
CA ARG A 129 8.28 13.64 -4.12
C ARG A 129 9.57 13.22 -3.42
N SER A 130 10.67 13.75 -3.92
CA SER A 130 11.94 13.77 -3.18
C SER A 130 11.91 14.84 -2.07
N GLU A 131 10.97 15.79 -2.13
CA GLU A 131 10.78 16.85 -1.12
C GLU A 131 9.64 16.54 -0.12
N PRO A 132 9.83 16.84 1.18
CA PRO A 132 8.85 16.52 2.21
C PRO A 132 7.50 17.23 2.06
N ASP A 133 6.42 16.47 2.17
CA ASP A 133 5.13 17.03 2.61
C ASP A 133 5.24 17.42 4.10
N PRO A 134 4.83 18.65 4.51
CA PRO A 134 4.81 19.06 5.90
C PRO A 134 4.09 18.07 6.85
N ASN A 135 3.07 17.37 6.36
CA ASN A 135 2.31 16.37 7.12
C ASN A 135 3.09 15.07 7.35
N GLN A 136 4.21 14.87 6.63
CA GLN A 136 5.06 13.69 6.68
C GLN A 136 6.35 13.93 7.50
N LEU A 137 6.47 15.11 8.11
CA LEU A 137 7.58 15.46 8.99
C LEU A 137 7.35 14.87 10.39
N VAL A 138 8.28 14.02 10.84
CA VAL A 138 8.35 13.53 12.22
C VAL A 138 9.54 14.21 12.89
N ASN A 139 9.27 15.01 13.93
CA ASN A 139 10.27 15.84 14.61
C ASN A 139 11.04 16.76 13.62
N GLY A 140 10.34 17.33 12.63
CA GLY A 140 10.93 18.20 11.61
C GLY A 140 11.75 17.46 10.54
N LYS A 141 11.77 16.13 10.54
CA LYS A 141 12.48 15.31 9.54
C LYS A 141 11.50 14.54 8.65
N PHE A 142 11.79 14.47 7.35
CA PHE A 142 11.05 13.64 6.40
C PHE A 142 11.35 12.16 6.67
N ARG A 143 10.53 11.50 7.48
CA ARG A 143 10.79 10.11 7.94
C ARG A 143 9.77 9.09 7.46
N ARG A 144 8.68 9.58 6.88
CA ARG A 144 7.62 8.76 6.30
C ARG A 144 7.31 9.28 4.92
N ALA A 145 7.05 8.36 3.99
CA ALA A 145 6.63 8.70 2.64
C ALA A 145 5.76 7.58 2.09
N THR A 146 5.10 7.83 0.96
CA THR A 146 4.43 6.77 0.21
C THR A 146 5.01 6.79 -1.19
N TRP A 147 5.57 5.66 -1.63
CA TRP A 147 5.91 5.48 -3.03
C TRP A 147 4.65 5.06 -3.79
N TYR A 148 4.37 5.76 -4.87
CA TYR A 148 3.23 5.53 -5.74
C TYR A 148 3.65 4.94 -7.08
N GLY A 149 2.79 4.07 -7.59
CA GLY A 149 2.91 3.49 -8.91
C GLY A 149 1.56 3.07 -9.46
N TRP A 150 1.57 2.43 -10.62
CA TRP A 150 0.36 2.00 -11.30
C TRP A 150 0.58 0.63 -11.94
N THR A 151 -0.49 -0.17 -12.01
CA THR A 151 -0.47 -1.43 -12.76
C THR A 151 -1.84 -1.76 -13.34
N ASP A 152 -1.90 -2.21 -14.59
CA ASP A 152 -3.10 -2.79 -15.23
C ASP A 152 -3.26 -4.29 -14.93
N ASP A 153 -2.33 -4.88 -14.18
CA ASP A 153 -2.31 -6.30 -13.87
C ASP A 153 -2.51 -6.57 -12.36
N GLY A 154 -3.23 -7.66 -12.06
CA GLY A 154 -3.47 -8.15 -10.69
C GLY A 154 -2.57 -9.32 -10.26
N ASN A 155 -1.64 -9.76 -11.10
CA ASN A 155 -0.78 -10.91 -10.82
C ASN A 155 0.29 -10.61 -9.77
N ASN A 156 0.91 -11.70 -9.28
CA ASN A 156 1.93 -11.64 -8.24
C ASN A 156 3.25 -11.08 -8.78
N ALA A 157 3.76 -10.06 -8.11
CA ALA A 157 5.14 -9.59 -8.23
C ALA A 157 5.57 -8.96 -6.90
N THR A 158 6.87 -8.75 -6.74
CA THR A 158 7.43 -8.01 -5.61
C THR A 158 7.85 -6.63 -6.09
N LEU A 159 7.36 -5.59 -5.41
CA LEU A 159 7.85 -4.22 -5.55
C LEU A 159 8.99 -4.03 -4.56
N VAL A 160 10.15 -3.61 -5.06
CA VAL A 160 11.34 -3.32 -4.26
C VAL A 160 11.58 -1.82 -4.33
N ILE A 161 11.35 -1.15 -3.19
CA ILE A 161 11.52 0.30 -3.07
C ILE A 161 12.84 0.56 -2.35
N ARG A 162 13.77 1.20 -3.06
CA ARG A 162 15.05 1.65 -2.51
C ARG A 162 14.89 3.05 -1.97
N VAL A 163 15.22 3.23 -0.70
CA VAL A 163 15.07 4.51 0.00
C VAL A 163 16.45 5.01 0.39
N PHE A 164 16.79 6.19 -0.09
CA PHE A 164 18.06 6.87 0.14
C PHE A 164 17.87 7.76 1.37
N VAL A 165 18.67 7.57 2.40
CA VAL A 165 18.51 8.27 3.69
C VAL A 165 19.81 8.99 4.04
N GLY A 166 19.67 10.24 4.50
CA GLY A 166 20.76 11.10 4.97
C GLY A 166 20.46 11.69 6.35
N LYS A 167 21.39 12.46 6.91
CA LYS A 167 21.23 13.09 8.24
C LYS A 167 20.17 14.19 8.31
#